data_AF-A0A970TZR0-F1
#
_entry.id   AF-A0A970TZR0-F1
#
_cell.length_a   1.000
_cell.length_b   1.000
_cell.length_c   1.000
_cell.angle_alpha   90.00
_cell.angle_beta   90.00
_cell.angle_gamma   90.00
#
_symmetry.space_group_name_H-M   'P 1'
#
loop_
_entity.id
_entity.type
_entity.pdbx_description
1 polymer ?
#
loop_
_entity_poly.entity_id
_entity_poly.type
_entity_poly.pdbx_seq_one_letter_code
_entity_poly.pdbx_strand_id
1 'polypeptide(L)'
;LGLKVMLDLVYLHCGPQAVFIEAHPDFVKRNPDGSVLYGPWNFPLINFDSAGLREYLWRNMVYFVETFDVDGYRCDVGDGVPLDFWEEGRRRLEALKPEIVLLNEGTRPDYLLTAFDINYDFKWSALLLKCFKGESTAADLIAYWQEQNEKLPVGGRCLKTIDSHDIANDSYEDRIETVLGGKAVEAALLVNFTLDGIPFLYNGYEVADPVRHSIYGNRFYGKSMFIDWAKALTNRGKSRLAFIQSLTRLRHTQPALAGGSVAWLDHDQPDQVLAFIRAKDDERLLVVVNCADQPLRAHLSLDVVPDGCALVRGAAADSVDDRLAVSLLPYGFLVARLD
;
A
#
# COMPACT_ATOMS: atom_id res chain seq x y z
N LEU A 1 5.35 -13.96 17.77
CA LEU A 1 4.29 -13.27 17.00
C LEU A 1 4.37 -13.53 15.50
N GLY A 2 5.50 -13.97 14.94
CA GLY A 2 5.62 -14.21 13.50
C GLY A 2 5.55 -12.91 12.67
N LEU A 3 5.83 -11.77 13.30
CA LEU A 3 5.83 -10.45 12.68
C LEU A 3 7.26 -10.06 12.37
N LYS A 4 7.46 -9.53 11.15
CA LYS A 4 8.70 -8.89 10.72
C LYS A 4 8.67 -7.39 11.05
N VAL A 5 9.83 -6.78 11.26
CA VAL A 5 9.96 -5.35 11.59
C VAL A 5 10.76 -4.64 10.51
N MET A 6 10.21 -3.55 10.00
CA MET A 6 10.87 -2.66 9.04
C MET A 6 11.06 -1.28 9.69
N LEU A 7 12.21 -0.66 9.48
CA LEU A 7 12.48 0.72 9.93
C LEU A 7 12.46 1.71 8.77
N ASP A 8 12.21 2.97 9.08
CA ASP A 8 12.22 4.05 8.10
C ASP A 8 13.62 4.67 7.96
N LEU A 9 14.11 4.79 6.72
CA LEU A 9 15.38 5.43 6.39
C LEU A 9 15.15 6.77 5.68
N VAL A 10 15.46 7.84 6.39
CA VAL A 10 15.38 9.22 5.88
C VAL A 10 16.77 9.69 5.46
N TYR A 11 17.16 9.41 4.22
CA TYR A 11 18.51 9.68 3.70
C TYR A 11 18.57 10.72 2.57
N LEU A 12 17.43 11.22 2.09
CA LEU A 12 17.41 12.35 1.16
C LEU A 12 17.86 13.66 1.85
N HIS A 13 17.53 13.80 3.12
CA HIS A 13 17.78 14.97 3.94
C HIS A 13 18.05 14.55 5.40
N CYS A 14 18.51 15.49 6.24
CA CYS A 14 18.67 15.25 7.67
C CYS A 14 17.99 16.34 8.50
N GLY A 15 17.88 16.11 9.81
CA GLY A 15 17.38 17.14 10.72
C GLY A 15 18.32 18.35 10.80
N PRO A 16 17.81 19.57 11.06
CA PRO A 16 18.61 20.80 11.12
C PRO A 16 19.66 20.82 12.25
N GLN A 17 19.56 19.88 13.20
CA GLN A 17 20.45 19.71 14.34
C GLN A 17 21.27 18.41 14.26
N ALA A 18 21.38 17.80 13.08
CA ALA A 18 22.20 16.60 12.92
C ALA A 18 23.66 16.89 13.30
N VAL A 19 24.20 16.11 14.24
CA VAL A 19 25.53 16.34 14.83
C VAL A 19 26.66 16.36 13.80
N PHE A 20 26.50 15.65 12.69
CA PHE A 20 27.49 15.61 11.62
C PHE A 20 27.54 16.89 10.78
N ILE A 21 26.57 17.80 10.88
CA ILE A 21 26.60 19.08 10.13
C ILE A 21 27.81 19.91 10.52
N GLU A 22 28.15 19.91 11.82
CA GLU A 22 29.31 20.60 12.36
C GLU A 22 30.58 19.73 12.27
N ALA A 23 30.48 18.44 12.63
CA ALA A 23 31.64 17.55 12.68
C ALA A 23 32.17 17.14 11.29
N HIS A 24 31.29 17.07 10.29
CA HIS A 24 31.59 16.68 8.91
C HIS A 24 30.88 17.63 7.92
N PRO A 25 31.37 18.87 7.74
CA PRO A 25 30.71 19.87 6.92
C PRO A 25 30.45 19.46 5.46
N ASP A 26 31.20 18.48 4.95
CA ASP A 26 31.08 17.90 3.60
C ASP A 26 29.92 16.90 3.46
N PHE A 27 29.31 16.45 4.55
CA PHE A 27 28.17 15.50 4.54
C PHE A 27 26.86 16.16 4.09
N VAL A 28 26.80 17.48 4.06
CA VAL A 28 25.63 18.24 3.59
C VAL A 28 25.98 19.13 2.42
N LYS A 29 25.01 19.38 1.56
CA LYS A 29 25.17 20.36 0.47
C LYS A 29 25.21 21.77 1.06
N ARG A 30 26.00 22.65 0.44
CA ARG A 30 26.18 24.04 0.87
C ARG A 30 26.01 25.00 -0.30
N ASN A 31 25.51 26.18 0.00
CA ASN A 31 25.48 27.31 -0.92
C ASN A 31 26.90 27.87 -1.15
N PRO A 32 27.11 28.68 -2.21
CA PRO A 32 28.40 29.32 -2.45
C PRO A 32 28.92 30.20 -1.30
N ASP A 33 28.03 30.72 -0.46
CA ASP A 33 28.37 31.52 0.74
C ASP A 33 28.74 30.65 1.96
N GLY A 34 28.74 29.32 1.82
CA GLY A 34 29.07 28.35 2.87
C GLY A 34 27.89 27.97 3.78
N SER A 35 26.73 28.62 3.65
CA SER A 35 25.51 28.24 4.38
C SER A 35 24.99 26.86 3.95
N VAL A 36 24.30 26.16 4.85
CA VAL A 36 23.70 24.85 4.55
C VAL A 36 22.60 25.04 3.50
N LEU A 37 22.59 24.18 2.48
CA LEU A 37 21.53 24.16 1.47
C LEU A 37 20.33 23.36 1.98
N TYR A 38 19.15 23.97 1.92
CA TYR A 38 17.89 23.38 2.38
C TYR A 38 17.04 22.92 1.19
N GLY A 39 16.37 21.79 1.37
CA GLY A 39 15.44 21.21 0.39
C GLY A 39 14.01 21.76 0.53
N PRO A 40 13.07 21.22 -0.28
CA PRO A 40 11.67 21.68 -0.32
C PRO A 40 10.94 21.63 1.03
N TRP A 41 11.26 20.65 1.88
CA TRP A 41 10.69 20.50 3.22
C TRP A 41 11.44 21.27 4.32
N ASN A 42 12.31 22.21 3.93
CA ASN A 42 13.13 22.99 4.84
C ASN A 42 14.00 22.12 5.78
N PHE A 43 14.57 21.05 5.22
CA PHE A 43 15.63 20.23 5.84
C PHE A 43 16.95 20.37 5.08
N PRO A 44 18.11 20.34 5.77
CA PRO A 44 19.41 20.23 5.13
C PRO A 44 19.49 19.07 4.14
N LEU A 45 19.99 19.35 2.94
CA LEU A 45 20.22 18.33 1.93
C LEU A 45 21.53 17.58 2.18
N ILE A 46 21.48 16.27 2.03
CA ILE A 46 22.61 15.36 2.17
C ILE A 46 23.47 15.36 0.90
N ASN A 47 24.80 15.22 1.04
CA ASN A 47 25.77 15.28 -0.07
C ASN A 47 26.32 13.91 -0.47
N PHE A 48 25.60 13.17 -1.31
CA PHE A 48 26.02 11.83 -1.78
C PHE A 48 27.34 11.78 -2.57
N ASP A 49 27.98 12.90 -2.89
CA ASP A 49 29.34 12.93 -3.45
C ASP A 49 30.41 12.67 -2.37
N SER A 50 30.09 12.87 -1.08
CA SER A 50 30.99 12.54 0.03
C SER A 50 31.02 11.03 0.28
N ALA A 51 32.16 10.40 -0.01
CA ALA A 51 32.38 8.99 0.29
C ALA A 51 32.26 8.69 1.81
N GLY A 52 32.66 9.64 2.67
CA GLY A 52 32.56 9.49 4.11
C GLY A 52 31.10 9.43 4.60
N LEU A 53 30.22 10.24 4.01
CA LEU A 53 28.80 10.20 4.29
C LEU A 53 28.18 8.88 3.83
N ARG A 54 28.49 8.44 2.60
CA ARG A 54 27.94 7.18 2.08
C ARG A 54 28.28 6.02 3.00
N GLU A 55 29.54 5.93 3.43
CA GLU A 55 29.98 4.93 4.39
C GLU A 55 29.27 5.08 5.75
N TYR A 56 29.09 6.30 6.25
CA TYR A 56 28.34 6.56 7.47
C TYR A 56 26.90 6.02 7.39
N LEU A 57 26.19 6.27 6.28
CA LEU A 57 24.82 5.81 6.09
C LEU A 57 24.73 4.28 5.87
N TRP A 58 25.63 3.68 5.09
CA TRP A 58 25.64 2.21 4.95
C TRP A 58 25.94 1.51 6.28
N ARG A 59 26.85 2.06 7.10
CA ARG A 59 27.08 1.54 8.45
C ARG A 59 25.86 1.69 9.36
N ASN A 60 25.06 2.74 9.18
CA ASN A 60 23.80 2.90 9.88
C ASN A 60 22.78 1.81 9.49
N MET A 61 22.64 1.52 8.19
CA MET A 61 21.83 0.40 7.70
C MET A 61 22.31 -0.93 8.31
N VAL A 62 23.60 -1.24 8.21
CA VAL A 62 24.18 -2.47 8.76
C VAL A 62 23.96 -2.58 10.27
N TYR A 63 24.19 -1.49 11.02
CA TYR A 63 24.10 -1.47 12.47
C TYR A 63 22.74 -1.94 12.99
N PHE A 64 21.63 -1.47 12.39
CA PHE A 64 20.30 -1.83 12.87
C PHE A 64 19.93 -3.30 12.58
N VAL A 65 20.41 -3.86 11.47
CA VAL A 65 20.26 -5.29 11.19
C VAL A 65 21.10 -6.12 12.16
N GLU A 66 22.39 -5.81 12.30
CA GLU A 66 23.28 -6.60 13.18
C GLU A 66 22.88 -6.52 14.65
N THR A 67 22.44 -5.35 15.11
CA THR A 67 22.21 -5.10 16.55
C THR A 67 20.79 -5.45 16.98
N PHE A 68 19.79 -5.23 16.11
CA PHE A 68 18.38 -5.37 16.45
C PHE A 68 17.62 -6.37 15.57
N ASP A 69 18.28 -7.03 14.62
CA ASP A 69 17.71 -8.04 13.72
C ASP A 69 16.46 -7.54 12.97
N VAL A 70 16.46 -6.27 12.54
CA VAL A 70 15.38 -5.74 11.71
C VAL A 70 15.30 -6.51 10.38
N ASP A 71 14.10 -6.65 9.82
CA ASP A 71 13.82 -7.45 8.63
C ASP A 71 13.88 -6.64 7.34
N GLY A 72 14.10 -5.34 7.42
CA GLY A 72 14.05 -4.48 6.25
C GLY A 72 13.98 -3.00 6.54
N TYR A 73 13.91 -2.25 5.45
CA TYR A 73 13.77 -0.80 5.48
C TYR A 73 12.70 -0.28 4.53
N ARG A 74 11.93 0.70 4.97
CA ARG A 74 11.19 1.64 4.11
C ARG A 74 12.11 2.81 3.88
N CYS A 75 12.38 3.14 2.62
CA CYS A 75 13.31 4.20 2.27
C CYS A 75 12.53 5.43 1.82
N ASP A 76 12.56 6.47 2.64
CA ASP A 76 11.93 7.77 2.43
C ASP A 76 12.45 8.43 1.15
N VAL A 77 11.51 8.85 0.29
CA VAL A 77 11.75 9.46 -1.01
C VAL A 77 12.89 8.74 -1.76
N GLY A 78 12.81 7.42 -1.84
CA GLY A 78 13.93 6.59 -2.27
C GLY A 78 14.39 6.88 -3.71
N ASP A 79 13.48 7.32 -4.58
CA ASP A 79 13.78 7.79 -5.94
C ASP A 79 14.64 9.08 -5.97
N GLY A 80 14.68 9.82 -4.86
CA GLY A 80 15.51 11.02 -4.68
C GLY A 80 16.95 10.73 -4.27
N VAL A 81 17.26 9.48 -3.90
CA VAL A 81 18.60 9.03 -3.52
C VAL A 81 19.22 8.24 -4.70
N PRO A 82 20.53 8.40 -4.98
CA PRO A 82 21.18 7.72 -6.12
C PRO A 82 21.04 6.19 -6.07
N LEU A 83 20.77 5.56 -7.23
CA LEU A 83 20.59 4.11 -7.32
C LEU A 83 21.82 3.34 -6.85
N ASP A 84 23.01 3.77 -7.26
CA ASP A 84 24.29 3.14 -6.90
C ASP A 84 24.55 3.17 -5.39
N PHE A 85 23.97 4.13 -4.66
CA PHE A 85 23.99 4.15 -3.21
C PHE A 85 23.14 3.02 -2.63
N TRP A 86 21.93 2.83 -3.16
CA TRP A 86 21.05 1.76 -2.72
C TRP A 86 21.57 0.38 -3.07
N GLU A 87 22.16 0.19 -4.25
CA GLU A 87 22.76 -1.08 -4.68
C GLU A 87 23.86 -1.55 -3.73
N GLU A 88 24.77 -0.66 -3.34
CA GLU A 88 25.81 -1.01 -2.37
C GLU A 88 25.24 -1.27 -0.98
N GLY A 89 24.21 -0.52 -0.56
CA GLY A 89 23.48 -0.77 0.68
C GLY A 89 22.83 -2.15 0.68
N ARG A 90 22.10 -2.49 -0.38
CA ARG A 90 21.47 -3.79 -0.63
C ARG A 90 22.49 -4.92 -0.55
N ARG A 91 23.63 -4.80 -1.27
CA ARG A 91 24.70 -5.80 -1.26
C ARG A 91 25.24 -6.08 0.15
N ARG A 92 25.43 -5.02 0.96
CA ARG A 92 25.91 -5.16 2.35
C ARG A 92 24.85 -5.81 3.24
N LEU A 93 23.59 -5.41 3.08
CA LEU A 93 22.47 -5.94 3.85
C LEU A 93 22.21 -7.42 3.56
N GLU A 94 22.21 -7.82 2.29
CA GLU A 94 22.03 -9.24 1.89
C GLU A 94 23.15 -10.15 2.38
N ALA A 95 24.38 -9.63 2.46
CA ALA A 95 25.50 -10.37 3.04
C ALA A 95 25.27 -10.72 4.53
N LEU A 96 24.44 -9.95 5.23
CA LEU A 96 24.06 -10.17 6.63
C LEU A 96 22.77 -10.97 6.74
N LYS A 97 21.76 -10.62 5.93
CA LYS A 97 20.41 -11.17 5.97
C LYS A 97 19.87 -11.30 4.53
N PRO A 98 20.01 -12.47 3.89
CA PRO A 98 19.55 -12.68 2.50
C PRO A 98 18.04 -12.47 2.28
N GLU A 99 17.25 -12.55 3.35
CA GLU A 99 15.79 -12.32 3.31
C GLU A 99 15.38 -10.91 3.76
N ILE A 100 16.31 -9.95 3.74
CA ILE A 100 16.00 -8.55 4.01
C ILE A 100 15.09 -7.97 2.93
N VAL A 101 14.11 -7.17 3.32
CA VAL A 101 13.16 -6.55 2.39
C VAL A 101 13.37 -5.04 2.35
N LEU A 102 13.51 -4.46 1.16
CA LEU A 102 13.59 -3.02 0.94
C LEU A 102 12.34 -2.51 0.21
N LEU A 103 11.64 -1.60 0.87
CA LEU A 103 10.48 -0.88 0.36
C LEU A 103 10.91 0.54 -0.06
N ASN A 104 10.79 0.84 -1.34
CA ASN A 104 11.06 2.16 -1.89
C ASN A 104 9.80 3.04 -1.76
N GLU A 105 9.91 4.16 -1.04
CA GLU A 105 8.97 5.26 -1.23
C GLU A 105 9.26 5.98 -2.55
N GLY A 106 8.87 5.32 -3.62
CA GLY A 106 9.14 5.71 -4.98
C GLY A 106 8.34 4.85 -5.94
N THR A 107 8.45 5.18 -7.22
CA THR A 107 7.65 4.56 -8.30
C THR A 107 8.52 4.06 -9.45
N ARG A 108 9.84 4.25 -9.39
CA ARG A 108 10.78 3.83 -10.43
C ARG A 108 10.91 2.31 -10.52
N PRO A 109 10.55 1.68 -11.65
CA PRO A 109 10.68 0.23 -11.81
C PRO A 109 12.13 -0.23 -11.95
N ASP A 110 13.03 0.62 -12.44
CA ASP A 110 14.45 0.29 -12.58
C ASP A 110 15.13 0.07 -11.22
N TYR A 111 14.65 0.74 -10.17
CA TYR A 111 15.14 0.56 -8.80
C TYR A 111 14.78 -0.82 -8.22
N LEU A 112 13.71 -1.45 -8.73
CA LEU A 112 13.30 -2.80 -8.32
C LEU A 112 14.16 -3.92 -8.94
N LEU A 113 15.02 -3.59 -9.91
CA LEU A 113 15.89 -4.60 -10.54
C LEU A 113 17.06 -5.00 -9.65
N THR A 114 17.60 -4.07 -8.88
CA THR A 114 18.90 -4.25 -8.20
C THR A 114 18.91 -3.79 -6.74
N ALA A 115 18.02 -2.88 -6.34
CA ALA A 115 18.06 -2.31 -5.00
C ALA A 115 16.84 -2.70 -4.15
N PHE A 116 15.64 -2.59 -4.69
CA PHE A 116 14.39 -2.70 -3.93
C PHE A 116 13.53 -3.90 -4.31
N ASP A 117 12.66 -4.33 -3.40
CA ASP A 117 11.71 -5.43 -3.65
C ASP A 117 10.29 -4.90 -3.89
N ILE A 118 9.96 -3.76 -3.29
CA ILE A 118 8.61 -3.20 -3.28
C ILE A 118 8.66 -1.69 -3.56
N ASN A 119 7.80 -1.20 -4.44
CA ASN A 119 7.53 0.23 -4.60
C ASN A 119 6.21 0.65 -3.92
N TYR A 120 6.09 1.92 -3.58
CA TYR A 120 4.77 2.51 -3.31
C TYR A 120 3.96 2.63 -4.63
N ASP A 121 2.64 2.71 -4.48
CA ASP A 121 1.71 2.92 -5.60
C ASP A 121 0.73 4.06 -5.25
N PHE A 122 1.27 5.27 -5.18
CA PHE A 122 0.51 6.46 -4.80
C PHE A 122 -0.65 6.72 -5.76
N LYS A 123 -0.43 6.53 -7.06
CA LYS A 123 -1.46 6.75 -8.07
C LYS A 123 -2.54 5.67 -8.03
N TRP A 124 -2.23 4.41 -7.70
CA TRP A 124 -3.26 3.41 -7.37
C TRP A 124 -4.14 3.89 -6.22
N SER A 125 -3.52 4.29 -5.11
CA SER A 125 -4.23 4.71 -3.90
C SER A 125 -5.19 5.88 -4.19
N ALA A 126 -4.71 6.88 -4.95
CA ALA A 126 -5.51 8.03 -5.36
C ALA A 126 -6.63 7.66 -6.33
N LEU A 127 -6.37 6.85 -7.35
CA LEU A 127 -7.39 6.41 -8.31
C LEU A 127 -8.43 5.51 -7.66
N LEU A 128 -8.03 4.67 -6.70
CA LEU A 128 -8.94 3.78 -6.00
C LEU A 128 -9.93 4.60 -5.18
N LEU A 129 -9.43 5.62 -4.47
CA LEU A 129 -10.28 6.56 -3.75
C LEU A 129 -11.23 7.31 -4.70
N LYS A 130 -10.75 7.80 -5.85
CA LYS A 130 -11.59 8.48 -6.84
C LYS A 130 -12.68 7.57 -7.40
N CYS A 131 -12.36 6.31 -7.68
CA CYS A 131 -13.32 5.35 -8.19
C CYS A 131 -14.47 5.13 -7.20
N PHE A 132 -14.17 4.91 -5.92
CA PHE A 132 -15.20 4.75 -4.89
C PHE A 132 -15.97 6.05 -4.57
N LYS A 133 -15.47 7.22 -5.00
CA LYS A 133 -16.20 8.49 -4.96
C LYS A 133 -17.04 8.76 -6.22
N GLY A 134 -16.93 7.91 -7.25
CA GLY A 134 -17.53 8.17 -8.57
C GLY A 134 -16.84 9.28 -9.37
N GLU A 135 -15.61 9.66 -9.00
CA GLU A 135 -14.79 10.67 -9.69
C GLU A 135 -13.91 10.07 -10.80
N SER A 136 -13.81 8.73 -10.85
CA SER A 136 -13.19 7.95 -11.92
C SER A 136 -13.91 6.61 -12.08
N THR A 137 -13.59 5.87 -13.14
CA THR A 137 -14.23 4.58 -13.43
C THR A 137 -13.42 3.39 -12.91
N ALA A 138 -14.07 2.24 -12.75
CA ALA A 138 -13.38 0.97 -12.51
C ALA A 138 -12.48 0.59 -13.71
N ALA A 139 -12.88 0.90 -14.94
CA ALA A 139 -12.05 0.75 -16.13
C ALA A 139 -10.74 1.57 -16.07
N ASP A 140 -10.77 2.81 -15.57
CA ASP A 140 -9.56 3.63 -15.39
C ASP A 140 -8.56 2.98 -14.43
N LEU A 141 -9.05 2.36 -13.36
CA LEU A 141 -8.22 1.60 -12.41
C LEU A 141 -7.57 0.39 -13.07
N ILE A 142 -8.34 -0.37 -13.86
CA ILE A 142 -7.85 -1.55 -14.58
C ILE A 142 -6.77 -1.14 -15.59
N ALA A 143 -7.03 -0.10 -16.39
CA ALA A 143 -6.06 0.41 -17.37
C ALA A 143 -4.76 0.87 -16.70
N TYR A 144 -4.87 1.58 -15.57
CA TYR A 144 -3.69 1.98 -14.79
C TYR A 144 -2.93 0.76 -14.25
N TRP A 145 -3.62 -0.22 -13.68
CA TRP A 145 -2.99 -1.45 -13.19
C TRP A 145 -2.26 -2.19 -14.31
N GLN A 146 -2.87 -2.33 -15.48
CA GLN A 146 -2.26 -2.99 -16.64
C GLN A 146 -0.97 -2.28 -17.07
N GLU A 147 -1.02 -0.95 -17.20
CA GLU A 147 0.14 -0.12 -17.54
C GLU A 147 1.29 -0.27 -16.53
N GLN A 148 0.98 -0.33 -15.22
CA GLN A 148 2.02 -0.51 -14.21
C GLN A 148 2.58 -1.93 -14.22
N ASN A 149 1.71 -2.94 -14.35
CA ASN A 149 2.11 -4.34 -14.32
C ASN A 149 3.03 -4.70 -15.50
N GLU A 150 2.86 -4.07 -16.66
CA GLU A 150 3.78 -4.21 -17.81
C GLU A 150 5.18 -3.67 -17.55
N LYS A 151 5.31 -2.67 -16.66
CA LYS A 151 6.60 -2.03 -16.32
C LYS A 151 7.32 -2.69 -15.16
N LEU A 152 6.61 -3.49 -14.36
CA LEU A 152 7.20 -4.14 -13.19
C LEU A 152 8.17 -5.24 -13.61
N PRO A 153 9.41 -5.24 -13.06
CA PRO A 153 10.31 -6.36 -13.30
C PRO A 153 9.78 -7.63 -12.63
N VAL A 154 10.23 -8.79 -13.14
CA VAL A 154 9.89 -10.09 -12.55
C VAL A 154 10.26 -10.10 -11.07
N GLY A 155 9.29 -10.42 -10.22
CA GLY A 155 9.47 -10.45 -8.76
C GLY A 155 9.20 -9.11 -8.06
N GLY A 156 9.25 -7.99 -8.78
CA GLY A 156 8.88 -6.67 -8.26
C GLY A 156 7.43 -6.63 -7.80
N ARG A 157 7.16 -5.86 -6.74
CA ARG A 157 5.82 -5.69 -6.18
C ARG A 157 5.53 -4.22 -5.91
N CYS A 158 4.24 -3.90 -5.83
CA CYS A 158 3.76 -2.61 -5.37
C CYS A 158 2.92 -2.76 -4.11
N LEU A 159 2.99 -1.76 -3.22
CA LEU A 159 2.03 -1.63 -2.14
C LEU A 159 0.63 -1.34 -2.69
N LYS A 160 -0.38 -1.93 -2.07
CA LYS A 160 -1.79 -1.65 -2.33
C LYS A 160 -2.40 -1.09 -1.07
N THR A 161 -2.70 0.21 -1.10
CA THR A 161 -3.28 0.93 0.02
C THR A 161 -4.33 1.93 -0.44
N ILE A 162 -5.03 2.50 0.53
CA ILE A 162 -5.85 3.70 0.36
C ILE A 162 -5.34 4.82 1.27
N ASP A 163 -4.41 4.58 2.21
CA ASP A 163 -3.98 5.57 3.21
C ASP A 163 -2.54 5.33 3.69
N SER A 164 -1.92 6.39 4.18
CA SER A 164 -0.60 6.36 4.80
C SER A 164 -0.52 7.52 5.80
N HIS A 165 0.61 7.66 6.48
CA HIS A 165 0.85 8.84 7.31
C HIS A 165 0.87 10.14 6.48
N ASP A 166 1.37 10.14 5.23
CA ASP A 166 1.31 11.29 4.33
C ASP A 166 -0.12 11.65 3.96
N ILE A 167 -0.89 10.66 3.48
CA ILE A 167 -2.29 10.86 3.09
C ILE A 167 -3.10 11.32 4.30
N ALA A 168 -2.96 10.66 5.45
CA ALA A 168 -3.69 11.01 6.65
C ALA A 168 -3.31 12.39 7.21
N ASN A 169 -2.03 12.76 7.15
CA ASN A 169 -1.55 14.07 7.57
C ASN A 169 -2.10 15.19 6.68
N ASP A 170 -2.07 14.97 5.36
CA ASP A 170 -2.45 15.98 4.37
C ASP A 170 -3.95 16.04 4.10
N SER A 171 -4.70 15.02 4.54
CA SER A 171 -6.17 15.00 4.47
C SER A 171 -6.84 15.89 5.51
N TYR A 172 -6.13 16.41 6.52
CA TYR A 172 -6.71 17.20 7.62
C TYR A 172 -7.94 16.50 8.24
N GLU A 173 -9.12 17.11 8.17
CA GLU A 173 -10.36 16.56 8.72
C GLU A 173 -11.04 15.56 7.77
N ASP A 174 -10.59 15.49 6.51
CA ASP A 174 -11.16 14.66 5.44
C ASP A 174 -10.57 13.24 5.45
N ARG A 175 -10.53 12.61 6.64
CA ARG A 175 -10.11 11.21 6.76
C ARG A 175 -10.96 10.31 5.87
N ILE A 176 -10.33 9.31 5.26
CA ILE A 176 -10.97 8.40 4.32
C ILE A 176 -12.20 7.69 4.92
N GLU A 177 -12.13 7.31 6.19
CA GLU A 177 -13.27 6.70 6.90
C GLU A 177 -14.49 7.64 7.00
N THR A 178 -14.25 8.95 7.07
CA THR A 178 -15.26 10.01 7.10
C THR A 178 -15.80 10.32 5.70
N VAL A 179 -14.90 10.52 4.74
CA VAL A 179 -15.25 10.96 3.37
C VAL A 179 -15.92 9.85 2.57
N LEU A 180 -15.34 8.64 2.60
CA LEU A 180 -15.81 7.53 1.76
C LEU A 180 -16.91 6.72 2.46
N GLY A 181 -16.87 6.67 3.80
CA GLY A 181 -17.82 5.91 4.60
C GLY A 181 -17.48 4.42 4.69
N GLY A 182 -17.92 3.80 5.79
CA GLY A 182 -17.37 2.50 6.21
C GLY A 182 -17.58 1.36 5.21
N LYS A 183 -18.69 1.36 4.46
CA LYS A 183 -18.96 0.30 3.46
C LYS A 183 -18.00 0.37 2.29
N ALA A 184 -17.78 1.56 1.75
CA ALA A 184 -16.90 1.79 0.63
C ALA A 184 -15.42 1.57 1.03
N VAL A 185 -15.02 2.00 2.23
CA VAL A 185 -13.69 1.68 2.77
C VAL A 185 -13.46 0.16 2.84
N GLU A 186 -14.45 -0.60 3.33
CA GLU A 186 -14.33 -2.07 3.38
C GLU A 186 -14.25 -2.71 1.99
N ALA A 187 -14.97 -2.18 1.00
CA ALA A 187 -14.87 -2.66 -0.38
C ALA A 187 -13.50 -2.33 -1.00
N ALA A 188 -12.95 -1.13 -0.75
CA ALA A 188 -11.61 -0.75 -1.20
C ALA A 188 -10.51 -1.57 -0.52
N LEU A 189 -10.66 -1.87 0.78
CA LEU A 189 -9.77 -2.79 1.49
C LEU A 189 -9.85 -4.21 0.92
N LEU A 190 -11.05 -4.70 0.58
CA LEU A 190 -11.18 -5.99 -0.09
C LEU A 190 -10.39 -6.01 -1.39
N VAL A 191 -10.53 -5.00 -2.26
CA VAL A 191 -9.77 -4.90 -3.52
C VAL A 191 -8.26 -4.98 -3.23
N ASN A 192 -7.74 -4.19 -2.29
CA ASN A 192 -6.31 -4.21 -1.96
C ASN A 192 -5.82 -5.55 -1.39
N PHE A 193 -6.67 -6.27 -0.64
CA PHE A 193 -6.32 -7.57 -0.06
C PHE A 193 -6.50 -8.75 -1.02
N THR A 194 -7.30 -8.61 -2.08
CA THR A 194 -7.56 -9.68 -3.06
C THR A 194 -6.86 -9.47 -4.39
N LEU A 195 -6.37 -8.26 -4.69
CA LEU A 195 -5.49 -8.00 -5.83
C LEU A 195 -4.04 -8.47 -5.55
N ASP A 196 -3.23 -8.55 -6.59
CA ASP A 196 -1.80 -8.78 -6.48
C ASP A 196 -1.07 -7.56 -5.90
N GLY A 197 0.21 -7.74 -5.51
CA GLY A 197 0.97 -6.76 -4.74
C GLY A 197 0.94 -7.04 -3.23
N ILE A 198 1.24 -6.02 -2.42
CA ILE A 198 1.34 -6.14 -0.96
C ILE A 198 0.30 -5.21 -0.30
N PRO A 199 -0.76 -5.74 0.34
CA PRO A 199 -1.72 -4.89 1.04
C PRO A 199 -1.03 -4.17 2.20
N PHE A 200 -1.24 -2.86 2.30
CA PHE A 200 -0.72 -2.04 3.38
C PHE A 200 -1.86 -1.41 4.17
N LEU A 201 -1.89 -1.71 5.47
CA LEU A 201 -2.89 -1.23 6.41
C LEU A 201 -2.29 -0.14 7.30
N TYR A 202 -2.78 1.08 7.16
CA TYR A 202 -2.44 2.18 8.07
C TYR A 202 -3.17 2.03 9.40
N ASN A 203 -2.50 2.35 10.51
CA ASN A 203 -3.01 2.13 11.85
C ASN A 203 -4.25 3.00 12.14
N GLY A 204 -5.26 2.41 12.80
CA GLY A 204 -6.55 3.04 13.08
C GLY A 204 -7.68 2.56 12.15
N TYR A 205 -7.34 1.99 10.98
CA TYR A 205 -8.33 1.42 10.06
C TYR A 205 -9.07 0.23 10.62
N GLU A 206 -8.39 -0.58 11.44
CA GLU A 206 -8.94 -1.74 12.11
C GLU A 206 -10.00 -1.40 13.16
N VAL A 207 -10.05 -0.14 13.61
CA VAL A 207 -11.07 0.34 14.55
C VAL A 207 -12.06 1.32 13.91
N ALA A 208 -11.99 1.51 12.59
CA ALA A 208 -12.78 2.50 11.85
C ALA A 208 -12.61 3.91 12.43
N ASP A 209 -11.37 4.31 12.69
CA ASP A 209 -11.03 5.62 13.24
C ASP A 209 -11.27 6.74 12.22
N PRO A 210 -12.15 7.73 12.52
CA PRO A 210 -12.37 8.89 11.65
C PRO A 210 -11.49 10.09 12.04
N VAL A 211 -10.71 9.98 13.11
CA VAL A 211 -10.01 11.13 13.69
C VAL A 211 -8.85 11.57 12.81
N ARG A 212 -8.69 12.88 12.62
CA ARG A 212 -7.54 13.47 11.95
C ARG A 212 -6.24 12.92 12.55
N HIS A 213 -5.30 12.51 11.72
CA HIS A 213 -3.95 12.21 12.18
C HIS A 213 -3.00 13.33 11.76
N SER A 214 -1.96 13.56 12.54
CA SER A 214 -0.85 14.39 12.11
C SER A 214 0.44 13.89 12.74
N ILE A 215 1.50 13.85 11.94
CA ILE A 215 2.85 13.52 12.42
C ILE A 215 3.41 14.57 13.39
N TYR A 216 2.77 15.76 13.47
CA TYR A 216 3.12 16.81 14.43
C TYR A 216 2.31 16.71 15.73
N GLY A 217 1.30 15.83 15.78
CA GLY A 217 0.49 15.57 16.96
C GLY A 217 1.28 14.83 18.03
N ASN A 218 1.21 15.28 19.28
CA ASN A 218 1.78 14.62 20.43
C ASN A 218 0.98 14.91 21.72
N ARG A 219 1.45 14.40 22.86
CA ARG A 219 0.77 14.58 24.15
C ARG A 219 0.63 16.04 24.60
N PHE A 220 1.35 16.98 23.99
CA PHE A 220 1.33 18.41 24.30
C PHE A 220 0.61 19.23 23.23
N TYR A 221 0.75 18.88 21.95
CA TYR A 221 0.19 19.61 20.80
C TYR A 221 -0.70 18.68 19.97
N GLY A 222 -1.93 19.10 19.65
CA GLY A 222 -2.82 18.23 18.86
C GLY A 222 -3.18 16.92 19.58
N LYS A 223 -3.63 17.00 20.85
CA LYS A 223 -3.95 15.84 21.71
C LYS A 223 -5.08 14.94 21.18
N SER A 224 -5.68 15.28 20.05
CA SER A 224 -6.71 14.51 19.37
C SER A 224 -6.33 14.22 17.91
N MET A 225 -5.03 14.30 17.56
CA MET A 225 -4.52 14.07 16.21
C MET A 225 -3.85 12.70 16.05
N PHE A 226 -4.36 11.70 16.79
CA PHE A 226 -3.89 10.31 16.79
C PHE A 226 -5.08 9.36 16.90
N ILE A 227 -4.82 8.06 16.82
CA ILE A 227 -5.87 7.03 16.83
C ILE A 227 -6.79 7.16 18.04
N ASP A 228 -8.10 7.30 17.80
CA ASP A 228 -9.10 7.17 18.84
C ASP A 228 -9.39 5.69 19.13
N TRP A 229 -8.61 5.10 20.03
CA TRP A 229 -8.77 3.71 20.44
C TRP A 229 -10.13 3.43 21.11
N ALA A 230 -10.89 4.44 21.55
CA ALA A 230 -12.25 4.20 22.04
C ALA A 230 -13.18 3.67 20.92
N LYS A 231 -12.86 3.94 19.64
CA LYS A 231 -13.60 3.40 18.49
C LYS A 231 -13.57 1.87 18.44
N ALA A 232 -12.51 1.24 18.95
CA ALA A 232 -12.38 -0.22 19.05
C ALA A 232 -13.51 -0.87 19.87
N LEU A 233 -14.11 -0.11 20.79
CA LEU A 233 -15.17 -0.59 21.68
C LEU A 233 -16.57 -0.50 21.05
N THR A 234 -16.72 0.28 19.98
CA THR A 234 -17.98 0.45 19.26
C THR A 234 -18.32 -0.77 18.40
N ASN A 235 -19.60 -0.94 18.05
CA ASN A 235 -20.01 -2.01 17.14
C ASN A 235 -19.34 -1.89 15.76
N ARG A 236 -19.16 -0.66 15.26
CA ARG A 236 -18.47 -0.39 13.99
C ARG A 236 -17.01 -0.81 14.05
N GLY A 237 -16.27 -0.40 15.08
CA GLY A 237 -14.87 -0.79 15.25
C GLY A 237 -14.68 -2.30 15.40
N LYS A 238 -15.52 -2.97 16.19
CA LYS A 238 -15.50 -4.45 16.33
C LYS A 238 -15.79 -5.16 15.01
N SER A 239 -16.79 -4.68 14.26
CA SER A 239 -17.13 -5.22 12.94
C SER A 239 -15.99 -5.03 11.95
N ARG A 240 -15.37 -3.84 11.94
CA ARG A 240 -14.23 -3.54 11.06
C ARG A 240 -13.01 -4.40 11.37
N LEU A 241 -12.68 -4.60 12.66
CA LEU A 241 -11.59 -5.49 13.06
C LEU A 241 -11.85 -6.93 12.60
N ALA A 242 -13.07 -7.44 12.82
CA ALA A 242 -13.45 -8.80 12.38
C ALA A 242 -13.38 -8.95 10.85
N PHE A 243 -13.76 -7.90 10.12
CA PHE A 243 -13.64 -7.87 8.66
C PHE A 243 -12.18 -7.92 8.21
N ILE A 244 -11.29 -7.09 8.77
CA ILE A 244 -9.86 -7.11 8.43
C ILE A 244 -9.23 -8.46 8.80
N GLN A 245 -9.58 -9.04 9.95
CA GLN A 245 -9.13 -10.39 10.31
C GLN A 245 -9.58 -11.44 9.28
N SER A 246 -10.77 -11.28 8.70
CA SER A 246 -11.26 -12.16 7.64
C SER A 246 -10.49 -11.97 6.34
N LEU A 247 -10.18 -10.73 5.94
CA LEU A 247 -9.33 -10.43 4.78
C LEU A 247 -7.93 -11.02 4.93
N THR A 248 -7.30 -10.83 6.10
CA THR A 248 -5.98 -11.38 6.40
C THR A 248 -6.00 -12.90 6.37
N ARG A 249 -6.99 -13.54 7.00
CA ARG A 249 -7.16 -15.01 6.95
C ARG A 249 -7.35 -15.50 5.52
N LEU A 250 -8.18 -14.83 4.74
CA LEU A 250 -8.42 -15.17 3.34
C LEU A 250 -7.10 -15.14 2.56
N ARG A 251 -6.33 -14.04 2.64
CA ARG A 251 -5.05 -13.92 1.92
C ARG A 251 -4.00 -14.95 2.36
N HIS A 252 -3.97 -15.33 3.64
CA HIS A 252 -3.05 -16.36 4.15
C HIS A 252 -3.43 -17.78 3.75
N THR A 253 -4.72 -18.06 3.57
CA THR A 253 -5.23 -19.42 3.31
C THR A 253 -5.45 -19.71 1.84
N GLN A 254 -5.45 -18.68 0.99
CA GLN A 254 -5.66 -18.78 -0.45
C GLN A 254 -4.36 -18.42 -1.21
N PRO A 255 -3.55 -19.41 -1.63
CA PRO A 255 -2.31 -19.17 -2.38
C PRO A 255 -2.46 -18.26 -3.61
N ALA A 256 -3.61 -18.32 -4.29
CA ALA A 256 -3.91 -17.48 -5.43
C ALA A 256 -3.93 -15.99 -5.08
N LEU A 257 -4.31 -15.62 -3.85
CA LEU A 257 -4.30 -14.22 -3.43
C LEU A 257 -2.89 -13.70 -3.11
N ALA A 258 -2.03 -14.55 -2.54
CA ALA A 258 -0.68 -14.17 -2.12
C ALA A 258 0.32 -14.06 -3.28
N GLY A 259 0.21 -14.93 -4.30
CA GLY A 259 1.17 -14.95 -5.41
C GLY A 259 0.61 -15.47 -6.73
N GLY A 260 -0.71 -15.55 -6.87
CA GLY A 260 -1.34 -15.93 -8.13
C GLY A 260 -1.42 -14.78 -9.13
N SER A 261 -1.65 -15.14 -10.39
CA SER A 261 -1.90 -14.18 -11.48
C SER A 261 -3.23 -13.45 -11.28
N VAL A 262 -3.43 -12.37 -12.04
CA VAL A 262 -4.68 -11.62 -12.13
C VAL A 262 -5.17 -11.71 -13.57
N ALA A 263 -6.43 -12.10 -13.76
CA ALA A 263 -7.11 -12.03 -15.04
C ALA A 263 -8.39 -11.19 -14.89
N TRP A 264 -8.41 -9.98 -15.46
CA TRP A 264 -9.60 -9.14 -15.50
C TRP A 264 -10.67 -9.75 -16.40
N LEU A 265 -11.93 -9.68 -15.98
CA LEU A 265 -13.06 -10.24 -16.71
C LEU A 265 -13.82 -9.13 -17.44
N ASP A 266 -14.30 -9.43 -18.65
CA ASP A 266 -15.22 -8.55 -19.38
C ASP A 266 -16.64 -8.63 -18.79
N HIS A 267 -17.31 -7.48 -18.70
CA HIS A 267 -18.70 -7.36 -18.24
C HIS A 267 -19.37 -6.09 -18.76
N ASP A 268 -20.68 -5.98 -18.54
CA ASP A 268 -21.55 -4.89 -18.99
C ASP A 268 -21.61 -3.67 -18.04
N GLN A 269 -20.72 -3.60 -17.04
CA GLN A 269 -20.68 -2.54 -16.01
C GLN A 269 -19.28 -1.93 -15.80
N PRO A 270 -18.52 -1.60 -16.86
CA PRO A 270 -17.09 -1.26 -16.77
C PRO A 270 -16.79 -0.02 -15.92
N ASP A 271 -17.77 0.86 -15.72
CA ASP A 271 -17.57 2.08 -14.94
C ASP A 271 -17.59 1.83 -13.43
N GLN A 272 -18.30 0.80 -12.98
CA GLN A 272 -18.70 0.64 -11.57
C GLN A 272 -18.29 -0.70 -10.97
N VAL A 273 -17.88 -1.68 -11.77
CA VAL A 273 -17.56 -3.02 -11.28
C VAL A 273 -16.11 -3.37 -11.57
N LEU A 274 -15.41 -3.87 -10.54
CA LEU A 274 -14.16 -4.58 -10.67
C LEU A 274 -14.45 -6.08 -10.63
N ALA A 275 -14.13 -6.81 -11.69
CA ALA A 275 -14.26 -8.25 -11.76
C ALA A 275 -12.96 -8.90 -12.26
N PHE A 276 -12.39 -9.80 -11.47
CA PHE A 276 -11.15 -10.50 -11.84
C PHE A 276 -11.05 -11.88 -11.21
N ILE A 277 -10.25 -12.74 -11.83
CA ILE A 277 -9.84 -14.04 -11.32
C ILE A 277 -8.42 -13.94 -10.77
N ARG A 278 -8.21 -14.47 -9.56
CA ARG A 278 -6.88 -14.81 -9.04
C ARG A 278 -6.64 -16.29 -9.25
N ALA A 279 -5.50 -16.65 -9.85
CA ALA A 279 -5.19 -18.05 -10.13
C ALA A 279 -3.77 -18.42 -9.73
N LYS A 280 -3.61 -19.55 -9.05
CA LYS A 280 -2.31 -20.17 -8.77
C LYS A 280 -2.48 -21.68 -8.63
N ASP A 281 -1.65 -22.43 -9.36
CA ASP A 281 -1.74 -23.88 -9.44
C ASP A 281 -3.19 -24.28 -9.81
N ASP A 282 -3.85 -25.13 -9.02
CA ASP A 282 -5.25 -25.53 -9.24
C ASP A 282 -6.28 -24.61 -8.57
N GLU A 283 -5.85 -23.57 -7.83
CA GLU A 283 -6.76 -22.64 -7.16
C GLU A 283 -7.14 -21.47 -8.07
N ARG A 284 -8.45 -21.26 -8.25
CA ARG A 284 -9.03 -20.09 -8.93
C ARG A 284 -10.07 -19.41 -8.05
N LEU A 285 -9.93 -18.10 -7.88
CA LEU A 285 -10.83 -17.27 -7.09
C LEU A 285 -11.40 -16.15 -7.95
N LEU A 286 -12.72 -16.12 -8.06
CA LEU A 286 -13.45 -14.98 -8.59
C LEU A 286 -13.56 -13.89 -7.52
N VAL A 287 -13.24 -12.65 -7.90
CA VAL A 287 -13.48 -11.44 -7.11
C VAL A 287 -14.37 -10.51 -7.91
N VAL A 288 -15.46 -10.04 -7.32
CA VAL A 288 -16.38 -9.06 -7.91
C VAL A 288 -16.69 -7.99 -6.87
N VAL A 289 -16.52 -6.72 -7.23
CA VAL A 289 -16.73 -5.58 -6.34
C VAL A 289 -17.53 -4.49 -7.05
N ASN A 290 -18.60 -4.04 -6.41
CA ASN A 290 -19.30 -2.81 -6.79
C ASN A 290 -18.57 -1.61 -6.16
N CYS A 291 -18.10 -0.69 -7.00
CA CYS A 291 -17.44 0.55 -6.60
C CYS A 291 -18.42 1.72 -6.40
N ALA A 292 -19.70 1.54 -6.73
CA ALA A 292 -20.72 2.57 -6.66
C ALA A 292 -21.58 2.50 -5.37
N ASP A 293 -22.22 3.63 -5.05
CA ASP A 293 -23.15 3.80 -3.93
C ASP A 293 -24.59 3.36 -4.25
N GLN A 294 -24.81 2.78 -5.42
CA GLN A 294 -26.09 2.28 -5.91
C GLN A 294 -26.03 0.77 -6.18
N PRO A 295 -27.17 0.06 -6.05
CA PRO A 295 -27.24 -1.33 -6.44
C PRO A 295 -27.13 -1.47 -7.96
N LEU A 296 -26.49 -2.54 -8.41
CA LEU A 296 -26.37 -2.88 -9.84
C LEU A 296 -26.37 -4.39 -10.05
N ARG A 297 -26.49 -4.79 -11.32
CA ARG A 297 -26.32 -6.18 -11.75
C ARG A 297 -25.31 -6.21 -12.89
N ALA A 298 -24.30 -7.07 -12.77
CA ALA A 298 -23.26 -7.25 -13.78
C ALA A 298 -23.35 -8.66 -14.38
N HIS A 299 -23.26 -8.75 -15.70
CA HIS A 299 -23.17 -9.99 -16.46
C HIS A 299 -21.71 -10.20 -16.88
N LEU A 300 -21.05 -11.16 -16.24
CA LEU A 300 -19.64 -11.46 -16.47
C LEU A 300 -19.49 -12.43 -17.63
N SER A 301 -18.41 -12.29 -18.39
CA SER A 301 -18.00 -13.25 -19.43
C SER A 301 -17.37 -14.49 -18.79
N LEU A 302 -18.17 -15.22 -18.00
CA LEU A 302 -17.78 -16.43 -17.30
C LEU A 302 -18.98 -17.39 -17.23
N ASP A 303 -18.79 -18.62 -17.68
CA ASP A 303 -19.88 -19.62 -17.81
C ASP A 303 -19.97 -20.55 -16.59
N VAL A 304 -19.31 -20.19 -15.48
CA VAL A 304 -19.26 -20.97 -14.24
C VAL A 304 -19.88 -20.16 -13.11
N VAL A 305 -20.93 -20.71 -12.50
CA VAL A 305 -21.47 -20.19 -11.24
C VAL A 305 -20.67 -20.81 -10.09
N PRO A 306 -20.06 -19.99 -9.21
CA PRO A 306 -19.29 -20.53 -8.10
C PRO A 306 -20.16 -21.29 -7.09
N ASP A 307 -19.68 -22.43 -6.61
CA ASP A 307 -20.33 -23.21 -5.53
C ASP A 307 -19.88 -22.68 -4.16
N GLY A 308 -20.49 -21.57 -3.75
CA GLY A 308 -20.24 -20.94 -2.46
C GLY A 308 -19.24 -19.78 -2.49
N CYS A 309 -19.17 -19.07 -1.37
CA CYS A 309 -18.40 -17.83 -1.24
C CYS A 309 -17.37 -17.97 -0.12
N ALA A 310 -16.12 -17.64 -0.41
CA ALA A 310 -15.09 -17.50 0.62
C ALA A 310 -15.33 -16.23 1.46
N LEU A 311 -15.86 -15.17 0.85
CA LEU A 311 -16.25 -13.93 1.53
C LEU A 311 -17.32 -13.20 0.71
N VAL A 312 -18.41 -12.74 1.33
CA VAL A 312 -19.50 -12.06 0.63
C VAL A 312 -20.15 -11.00 1.50
N ARG A 313 -20.52 -9.86 0.89
CA ARG A 313 -21.35 -8.83 1.51
C ARG A 313 -22.23 -8.17 0.48
N GLY A 314 -23.54 -8.36 0.60
CA GLY A 314 -24.51 -7.71 -0.29
C GLY A 314 -24.34 -8.10 -1.75
N ALA A 315 -23.95 -9.34 -2.03
CA ALA A 315 -23.84 -9.88 -3.37
C ALA A 315 -24.56 -11.23 -3.46
N ALA A 316 -25.14 -11.53 -4.62
CA ALA A 316 -25.70 -12.82 -4.98
C ALA A 316 -25.32 -13.15 -6.42
N ALA A 317 -24.96 -14.41 -6.68
CA ALA A 317 -24.51 -14.87 -7.98
C ALA A 317 -25.50 -15.91 -8.52
N ASP A 318 -25.93 -15.74 -9.77
CA ASP A 318 -26.87 -16.61 -10.46
C ASP A 318 -26.40 -16.86 -11.91
N SER A 319 -26.99 -17.84 -12.60
CA SER A 319 -26.81 -18.02 -14.05
C SER A 319 -27.95 -17.37 -14.84
N VAL A 320 -27.63 -16.57 -15.85
CA VAL A 320 -28.58 -15.99 -16.81
C VAL A 320 -27.99 -16.14 -18.21
N ASP A 321 -28.73 -16.79 -19.11
CA ASP A 321 -28.30 -17.06 -20.50
C ASP A 321 -26.91 -17.73 -20.58
N ASP A 322 -26.68 -18.72 -19.72
CA ASP A 322 -25.42 -19.46 -19.56
C ASP A 322 -24.21 -18.61 -19.13
N ARG A 323 -24.44 -17.36 -18.70
CA ARG A 323 -23.42 -16.46 -18.14
C ARG A 323 -23.65 -16.17 -16.67
N LEU A 324 -22.56 -15.93 -15.94
CA LEU A 324 -22.61 -15.53 -14.55
C LEU A 324 -23.16 -14.10 -14.41
N ALA A 325 -24.29 -13.95 -13.73
CA ALA A 325 -24.85 -12.67 -13.35
C ALA A 325 -24.69 -12.45 -11.84
N VAL A 326 -24.14 -11.31 -11.44
CA VAL A 326 -23.92 -10.95 -10.03
C VAL A 326 -24.74 -9.71 -9.69
N SER A 327 -25.69 -9.87 -8.76
CA SER A 327 -26.45 -8.75 -8.19
C SER A 327 -25.69 -8.20 -6.99
N LEU A 328 -25.39 -6.91 -7.00
CA LEU A 328 -24.56 -6.24 -5.99
C LEU A 328 -25.34 -5.07 -5.38
N LEU A 329 -25.45 -5.05 -4.06
CA LEU A 329 -25.87 -3.87 -3.29
C LEU A 329 -24.78 -2.77 -3.37
N PRO A 330 -25.07 -1.53 -2.94
CA PRO A 330 -24.06 -0.48 -2.81
C PRO A 330 -22.80 -0.95 -2.09
N TYR A 331 -21.65 -0.80 -2.73
CA TYR A 331 -20.35 -1.29 -2.25
C TYR A 331 -20.31 -2.79 -1.92
N GLY A 332 -21.21 -3.57 -2.50
CA GLY A 332 -21.28 -5.01 -2.34
C GLY A 332 -20.12 -5.71 -3.01
N PHE A 333 -19.78 -6.90 -2.52
CA PHE A 333 -18.70 -7.71 -3.09
C PHE A 333 -18.89 -9.20 -2.86
N LEU A 334 -18.19 -9.96 -3.69
CA LEU A 334 -18.14 -11.42 -3.70
C LEU A 334 -16.69 -11.87 -3.92
N VAL A 335 -16.22 -12.81 -3.10
CA VAL A 335 -15.03 -13.63 -3.35
C VAL A 335 -15.44 -15.08 -3.30
N ALA A 336 -15.24 -15.81 -4.39
CA ALA A 336 -15.76 -17.16 -4.56
C ALA A 336 -14.75 -18.08 -5.26
N ARG A 337 -14.81 -19.37 -4.99
CA ARG A 337 -13.96 -20.38 -5.65
C ARG A 337 -14.59 -20.79 -6.98
N LEU A 338 -13.74 -20.95 -7.99
CA LEU A 338 -14.10 -21.49 -9.29
C LEU A 338 -13.44 -22.86 -9.41
N ASP A 339 -14.17 -23.89 -8.95
CA ASP A 339 -13.70 -25.27 -8.94
C ASP A 339 -13.36 -25.78 -10.36
#